data_AF-A0A7U9SXD8-F1
#
_entry.id   AF-A0A7U9SXD8-F1
#
_cell.length_a   1.000
_cell.length_b   1.000
_cell.length_c   1.000
_cell.angle_alpha   90.00
_cell.angle_beta   90.00
_cell.angle_gamma   90.00
#
_symmetry.space_group_name_H-M   'P 1'
#
loop_
_entity.id
_entity.type
_entity.pdbx_description
1 polymer ?
#
loop_
_entity_poly.entity_id
_entity_poly.type
_entity_poly.pdbx_seq_one_letter_code
_entity_poly.pdbx_strand_id
1 'polypeptide(L)'
;MKKRLSSIVREYKFDSVKAFYKEFNATKKEYLDYQAARAEYEKTYGEKVADTRSVRNKLKQKEQVVKEREAGRVYHTKQKDQGAR
;
A
#
# COMPACT_ATOMS: atom_id res chain seq x y z
N MET A 1 -35.04 27.84 -5.81
CA MET A 1 -33.69 27.22 -5.70
C MET A 1 -32.65 28.08 -4.97
N LYS A 2 -32.45 29.37 -5.30
CA LYS A 2 -31.38 30.21 -4.69
C LYS A 2 -31.47 30.40 -3.15
N LYS A 3 -32.69 30.33 -2.58
CA LYS A 3 -32.91 30.40 -1.11
C LYS A 3 -32.33 29.21 -0.34
N ARG A 4 -32.19 28.03 -0.96
CA ARG A 4 -31.59 26.85 -0.31
C ARG A 4 -30.07 26.92 -0.30
N LEU A 5 -29.45 27.33 -1.41
CA LEU A 5 -28.00 27.39 -1.53
C LEU A 5 -27.37 28.42 -0.58
N SER A 6 -28.01 29.58 -0.43
CA SER A 6 -27.59 30.61 0.52
C SER A 6 -27.71 30.16 1.99
N SER A 7 -28.75 29.37 2.33
CA SER A 7 -28.88 28.76 3.66
C SER A 7 -27.75 27.79 3.94
N ILE A 8 -27.49 26.86 3.01
CA ILE A 8 -26.43 25.84 3.15
C ILE A 8 -25.07 26.51 3.32
N VAL A 9 -24.74 27.47 2.46
CA VAL A 9 -23.42 28.13 2.50
C VAL A 9 -23.21 28.89 3.81
N ARG A 10 -24.28 29.47 4.39
CA ARG A 10 -24.24 30.10 5.72
C ARG A 10 -24.03 29.11 6.87
N GLU A 11 -24.53 27.88 6.77
CA GLU A 11 -24.26 26.81 7.76
C GLU A 11 -22.75 26.52 7.85
N TYR A 12 -22.05 26.59 6.71
CA TYR A 12 -20.59 26.47 6.63
C TYR A 12 -19.84 27.78 6.91
N LYS A 13 -20.50 28.77 7.52
CA LYS A 13 -19.91 30.07 7.93
C LYS A 13 -19.42 30.97 6.79
N PHE A 14 -19.97 30.80 5.59
CA PHE A 14 -19.71 31.74 4.49
C PHE A 14 -20.81 32.79 4.39
N ASP A 15 -20.42 34.05 4.22
CA ASP A 15 -21.34 35.19 4.15
C ASP A 15 -22.27 35.12 2.92
N SER A 16 -21.75 34.60 1.81
CA SER A 16 -22.48 34.48 0.56
C SER A 16 -22.02 33.30 -0.29
N VAL A 17 -22.90 32.87 -1.20
CA VAL A 17 -22.60 31.89 -2.25
C VAL A 17 -21.38 32.33 -3.09
N LYS A 18 -21.23 33.63 -3.31
CA LYS A 18 -20.10 34.19 -4.08
C LYS A 18 -18.77 34.04 -3.33
N ALA A 19 -18.76 34.27 -2.01
CA ALA A 19 -17.58 34.08 -1.17
C ALA A 19 -17.14 32.61 -1.18
N PHE A 20 -18.09 31.68 -1.01
CA PHE A 20 -17.85 30.25 -1.13
C PHE A 20 -17.22 29.87 -2.47
N TYR A 21 -17.80 30.30 -3.60
CA TYR A 21 -17.24 29.95 -4.92
C TYR A 21 -15.85 30.55 -5.17
N LYS A 22 -15.52 31.70 -4.57
CA LYS A 22 -14.18 32.27 -4.68
C LYS A 22 -13.14 31.35 -4.03
N GLU A 23 -13.40 30.91 -2.81
CA GLU A 23 -12.50 30.00 -2.09
C GLU A 23 -12.49 28.60 -2.70
N PHE A 24 -13.66 28.07 -3.05
CA PHE A 24 -13.78 26.78 -3.73
C PHE A 24 -12.99 26.76 -5.03
N ASN A 25 -13.09 27.80 -5.87
CA ASN A 25 -12.33 27.84 -7.12
C ASN A 25 -10.83 28.03 -6.90
N ALA A 26 -10.43 28.72 -5.82
CA ALA A 26 -9.02 28.85 -5.45
C ALA A 26 -8.42 27.49 -5.04
N THR A 27 -9.14 26.71 -4.23
CA THR A 27 -8.68 25.41 -3.73
C THR A 27 -8.93 24.25 -4.69
N LYS A 28 -9.82 24.42 -5.67
CA LYS A 28 -10.15 23.39 -6.67
C LYS A 28 -8.91 22.89 -7.41
N LYS A 29 -7.97 23.79 -7.73
CA LYS A 29 -6.74 23.40 -8.42
C LYS A 29 -5.88 22.48 -7.54
N GLU A 30 -5.63 22.88 -6.30
CA GLU A 30 -4.86 22.09 -5.33
C GLU A 30 -5.50 20.73 -5.05
N TYR A 31 -6.83 20.66 -4.97
CA TYR A 31 -7.55 19.40 -4.82
C TYR A 31 -7.36 18.46 -6.03
N LEU A 32 -7.37 19.00 -7.25
CA LEU A 32 -7.12 18.22 -8.46
C LEU A 32 -5.67 17.73 -8.51
N ASP A 33 -4.72 18.59 -8.14
CA ASP A 33 -3.30 18.23 -8.06
C ASP A 33 -3.09 17.12 -7.00
N TYR A 34 -3.76 17.21 -5.85
CA TYR A 34 -3.75 16.16 -4.83
C TYR A 34 -4.36 14.84 -5.33
N GLN A 35 -5.50 14.89 -6.01
CA GLN A 35 -6.13 13.70 -6.61
C GLN A 35 -5.20 13.02 -7.63
N ALA A 36 -4.52 13.80 -8.47
CA ALA A 36 -3.53 13.29 -9.41
C ALA A 36 -2.33 12.64 -8.70
N ALA A 37 -1.78 13.32 -7.70
CA ALA A 37 -0.67 12.78 -6.89
C ALA A 37 -1.07 11.48 -6.16
N ARG A 38 -2.30 11.40 -5.65
CA ARG A 38 -2.84 10.20 -5.01
C ARG A 38 -2.98 9.05 -6.00
N ALA A 39 -3.43 9.31 -7.22
CA ALA A 39 -3.54 8.29 -8.27
C ALA A 39 -2.17 7.74 -8.69
N GLU A 40 -1.16 8.60 -8.85
CA GLU A 40 0.22 8.18 -9.11
C GLU A 40 0.80 7.35 -7.96
N TYR A 41 0.56 7.77 -6.71
CA TYR A 41 0.97 6.98 -5.54
C TYR A 41 0.32 5.60 -5.51
N GLU A 42 -0.98 5.50 -5.77
CA GLU A 42 -1.70 4.23 -5.77
C GLU A 42 -1.25 3.31 -6.91
N LYS A 43 -0.99 3.86 -8.09
CA LYS A 43 -0.39 3.11 -9.20
C LYS A 43 1.01 2.60 -8.87
N THR A 44 1.85 3.43 -8.27
CA THR A 44 3.26 3.10 -8.01
C THR A 44 3.48 2.26 -6.76
N TYR A 45 2.61 2.35 -5.76
CA TYR A 45 2.78 1.68 -4.46
C TYR A 45 1.61 0.80 -4.05
N GLY A 46 0.40 1.01 -4.57
CA GLY A 46 -0.76 0.18 -4.27
C GLY A 46 -0.58 -1.27 -4.73
N GLU A 47 0.09 -1.48 -5.87
CA GLU A 47 0.37 -2.82 -6.40
C GLU A 47 1.57 -3.52 -5.72
N LYS A 48 2.45 -2.77 -5.02
CA LYS A 48 3.64 -3.32 -4.35
C LYS A 48 3.34 -4.30 -3.20
N VAL A 49 2.09 -4.38 -2.75
CA VAL A 49 1.64 -5.47 -1.85
C VAL A 49 1.88 -6.84 -2.52
N ALA A 50 1.78 -6.95 -3.85
CA ALA A 50 2.11 -8.17 -4.58
C ALA A 50 3.62 -8.51 -4.50
N ASP A 51 4.50 -7.51 -4.57
CA ASP A 51 5.95 -7.72 -4.46
C ASP A 51 6.40 -8.10 -3.05
N THR A 52 5.75 -7.59 -2.00
CA THR A 52 6.05 -8.04 -0.62
C THR A 52 5.67 -9.51 -0.39
N ARG A 53 4.60 -10.01 -1.03
CA ARG A 53 4.29 -11.45 -1.05
C ARG A 53 5.38 -12.24 -1.78
N SER A 54 5.93 -11.71 -2.88
CA SER A 54 7.04 -12.32 -3.63
C SER A 54 8.30 -12.48 -2.77
N VAL A 55 8.71 -11.44 -2.02
CA VAL A 55 9.88 -11.51 -1.13
C VAL A 55 9.67 -12.51 0.00
N ARG A 56 8.50 -12.49 0.67
CA ARG A 56 8.16 -13.44 1.73
C ARG A 56 8.15 -14.89 1.22
N ASN A 57 7.63 -15.11 0.01
CA ASN A 57 7.59 -16.44 -0.60
C ASN A 57 9.00 -16.93 -0.96
N LYS A 58 9.85 -16.07 -1.54
CA LYS A 58 11.26 -16.39 -1.81
C LYS A 58 12.01 -16.74 -0.53
N LEU A 59 11.76 -16.04 0.57
CA LEU A 59 12.36 -16.34 1.87
C LEU A 59 11.96 -17.74 2.36
N LYS A 60 10.65 -18.05 2.36
CA LYS A 60 10.15 -19.39 2.75
C LYS A 60 10.75 -20.51 1.89
N GLN A 61 10.87 -20.29 0.58
CA GLN A 61 11.48 -21.26 -0.32
C GLN A 61 12.95 -21.51 0.04
N LYS A 62 13.72 -20.47 0.34
CA LYS A 62 15.13 -20.60 0.75
C LYS A 62 15.26 -21.30 2.10
N GLU A 63 14.41 -21.00 3.07
CA GLU A 63 14.37 -21.70 4.35
C GLU A 63 14.12 -23.21 4.18
N GLN A 64 13.18 -23.58 3.30
CA GLN A 64 12.88 -24.98 3.02
C GLN A 64 14.08 -25.72 2.38
N VAL A 65 14.74 -25.09 1.39
CA VAL A 65 15.94 -25.64 0.76
C VAL A 65 17.08 -25.83 1.77
N VAL A 66 17.26 -24.90 2.71
CA VAL A 66 18.27 -25.03 3.77
C VAL A 66 17.95 -26.21 4.69
N LYS A 67 16.69 -26.34 5.12
CA LYS A 67 16.25 -27.47 5.97
C LYS A 67 16.49 -28.83 5.31
N GLU A 68 16.14 -28.96 4.03
CA GLU A 68 16.35 -30.21 3.28
C GLU A 68 17.84 -30.55 3.13
N ARG A 69 18.68 -29.53 2.86
CA ARG A 69 20.13 -29.70 2.78
C ARG A 69 20.73 -30.14 4.11
N GLU A 70 20.28 -29.56 5.22
CA GLU A 70 20.73 -29.94 6.56
C GLU A 70 20.26 -31.35 6.93
N ALA A 71 19.01 -31.71 6.64
CA ALA A 71 18.50 -33.06 6.84
C ALA A 71 19.31 -34.11 6.05
N GLY A 72 19.64 -33.82 4.79
CA GLY A 72 20.49 -34.69 3.97
C GLY A 72 21.90 -34.86 4.54
N ARG A 73 22.51 -33.78 5.05
CA ARG A 73 23.82 -33.85 5.73
C ARG A 73 23.75 -34.74 6.98
N VAL A 74 22.74 -34.55 7.81
CA VAL A 74 22.52 -35.34 9.03
C VAL A 74 22.34 -36.83 8.69
N TYR A 75 21.60 -37.13 7.62
CA TYR A 75 21.42 -38.50 7.14
C TYR A 75 22.74 -39.14 6.69
N HIS A 76 23.54 -38.42 5.89
CA HIS A 76 24.85 -38.90 5.45
C HIS A 76 25.84 -39.11 6.59
N THR A 77 25.84 -38.25 7.62
CA THR A 77 26.69 -38.44 8.80
C THR A 77 26.27 -39.67 9.60
N LYS A 78 24.97 -39.94 9.75
CA LYS A 78 24.47 -41.12 10.48
C LYS A 78 24.82 -42.43 9.76
N GLN A 79 24.76 -42.47 8.44
CA GLN A 79 25.16 -43.67 7.68
C GLN A 79 26.65 -43.96 7.75
N LYS A 80 27.50 -42.92 7.78
CA LYS A 80 28.96 -43.11 7.95
C LYS A 80 29.33 -43.70 9.31
N ASP A 81 28.65 -43.29 10.38
CA ASP A 81 28.86 -43.84 11.73
C ASP A 81 28.39 -45.30 11.86
N GLN A 82 27.37 -45.71 11.12
CA GLN A 82 26.84 -47.07 11.17
C GLN A 82 27.66 -48.09 10.38
N GLY A 83 28.48 -47.65 9.41
CA GLY A 83 29.37 -48.53 8.63
C GLY A 83 30.79 -48.68 9.19
N ALA A 84 31.10 -48.02 10.32
CA ALA A 84 32.43 -48.00 10.94
C ALA A 84 32.56 -48.93 12.16
N ARG A 85 31.64 -49.88 12.34
CA ARG A 85 31.68 -50.90 13.40
C ARG A 85 31.76 -52.30 12.82
#